data_AF-A0A8S3GWV1-F1
#
_entry.id   AF-A0A8S3GWV1-F1
#
_cell.length_a   1.000
_cell.length_b   1.000
_cell.length_c   1.000
_cell.angle_alpha   90.00
_cell.angle_beta   90.00
_cell.angle_gamma   90.00
#
_symmetry.space_group_name_H-M   'P 1'
#
loop_
_entity.id
_entity.type
_entity.pdbx_description
1 polymer ?
#
loop_
_entity_poly.entity_id
_entity_poly.type
_entity_poly.pdbx_seq_one_letter_code
_entity_poly.pdbx_strand_id
1 'polypeptide(L)'
;RQFVELGFRGIGHAVSRKDFQKRKYHTELILQSRRQGPISIISDSLTVIEPFAQALASREEANRTTRLLTIIFIRDRNNIGHEISAYIDYAYRLKLEDFTQFFIGQNKLVPLTTDLSFYN
;
A
#
# COMPACT_ATOMS: atom_id res chain seq x y z
N ARG A 1 43.83 -12.63 22.32
CA ARG A 1 43.48 -12.84 20.89
C ARG A 1 42.00 -12.56 20.73
N GLN A 2 41.62 -11.49 20.03
CA GLN A 2 40.22 -11.09 19.83
C GLN A 2 39.73 -11.74 18.54
N PHE A 3 38.75 -12.64 18.63
CA PHE A 3 38.14 -13.27 17.46
C PHE A 3 37.35 -12.22 16.68
N VAL A 4 37.77 -11.91 15.46
CA VAL A 4 37.06 -11.01 14.55
C VAL A 4 36.20 -11.87 13.64
N GLU A 5 34.88 -11.86 13.85
CA GLU A 5 33.91 -12.46 12.95
C GLU A 5 33.85 -11.63 11.65
N LEU A 6 34.66 -12.00 10.65
CA LEU A 6 34.54 -11.48 9.29
C LEU A 6 33.57 -12.36 8.51
N GLY A 7 32.36 -11.86 8.28
CA GLY A 7 31.46 -12.45 7.30
C GLY A 7 31.99 -12.17 5.90
N PHE A 8 32.55 -13.17 5.22
CA PHE A 8 32.99 -13.05 3.84
C PHE A 8 31.81 -13.28 2.87
N ARG A 9 31.53 -12.28 2.02
CA ARG A 9 30.86 -12.46 0.73
C ARG A 9 31.85 -11.96 -0.33
N GLY A 10 31.94 -12.68 -1.46
CA GLY A 10 33.01 -12.62 -2.47
C GLY A 10 33.66 -11.26 -2.78
N ILE A 11 34.97 -11.34 -3.10
CA ILE A 11 35.87 -10.37 -3.74
C ILE A 11 35.51 -8.89 -3.48
N GLY A 12 36.09 -8.30 -2.44
CA GLY A 12 36.17 -6.85 -2.37
C GLY A 12 36.45 -6.26 -0.99
N HIS A 13 35.58 -6.45 0.00
CA HIS A 13 35.73 -5.75 1.27
C HIS A 13 35.18 -6.57 2.45
N ALA A 14 36.04 -6.86 3.41
CA ALA A 14 35.65 -7.43 4.69
C ALA A 14 34.96 -6.35 5.54
N VAL A 15 33.65 -6.45 5.71
CA VAL A 15 32.86 -5.49 6.52
C VAL A 15 32.94 -5.90 7.99
N SER A 16 33.45 -5.04 8.85
CA SER A 16 33.47 -5.28 10.30
C SER A 16 32.04 -5.34 10.84
N ARG A 17 31.81 -6.13 11.90
CA ARG A 17 30.51 -6.18 12.62
C ARG A 17 30.02 -4.78 13.02
N LYS A 18 30.94 -3.87 13.38
CA LYS A 18 30.61 -2.47 13.69
C LYS A 18 30.08 -1.72 12.47
N ASP A 19 30.69 -1.91 11.31
CA ASP A 19 30.27 -1.25 10.07
C ASP A 19 28.93 -1.78 9.56
N PHE A 20 28.71 -3.09 9.71
CA PHE A 20 27.41 -3.71 9.43
C PHE A 20 26.30 -3.14 10.33
N GLN A 21 26.54 -3.08 11.65
CA GLN A 21 25.56 -2.53 12.60
C GLN A 21 25.28 -1.06 12.34
N LYS A 22 26.29 -0.24 12.02
CA LYS A 22 26.11 1.16 11.62
C LYS A 22 25.25 1.28 10.36
N ARG A 23 25.54 0.50 9.32
CA ARG A 23 24.76 0.50 8.08
C ARG A 23 23.31 0.06 8.32
N LYS A 24 23.10 -0.99 9.13
CA LYS A 24 21.77 -1.45 9.53
C LYS A 24 21.01 -0.33 10.25
N TYR A 25 21.61 0.29 11.26
CA TYR A 25 20.98 1.37 12.04
C TYR A 25 20.62 2.58 11.17
N HIS A 26 21.55 3.05 10.32
CA HIS A 26 21.26 4.14 9.38
C HIS A 26 20.12 3.80 8.42
N THR A 27 20.08 2.57 7.90
CA THR A 27 19.01 2.11 7.02
C THR A 27 17.67 2.06 7.75
N GLU A 28 17.64 1.56 8.99
CA GLU A 28 16.44 1.55 9.83
C GLU A 28 15.92 2.96 10.13
N LEU A 29 16.81 3.92 10.42
CA LEU A 29 16.43 5.33 10.62
C LEU A 29 15.85 5.96 9.35
N ILE A 30 16.43 5.69 8.17
CA ILE A 30 15.90 6.17 6.88
C ILE A 30 14.52 5.56 6.59
N LEU A 31 14.33 4.27 6.89
CA LEU A 31 13.04 3.62 6.75
C LEU A 31 12.00 4.18 7.73
N GLN A 32 12.41 4.49 8.96
CA GLN A 32 11.55 5.14 9.95
C GLN A 32 11.18 6.56 9.57
N SER A 33 12.11 7.38 9.06
CA SER A 33 11.80 8.75 8.63
C SER A 33 10.89 8.78 7.40
N ARG A 34 11.03 7.83 6.46
CA ARG A 34 10.08 7.65 5.34
C ARG A 34 8.66 7.28 5.79
N ARG A 35 8.49 6.71 6.98
CA ARG A 35 7.17 6.37 7.56
C ARG A 35 6.49 7.56 8.25
N GLN A 36 7.19 8.66 8.49
CA GLN A 36 6.72 9.78 9.32
C GLN A 36 6.30 11.03 8.54
N GLY A 37 6.02 10.90 7.23
CA GLY A 37 5.34 11.97 6.50
C GLY A 37 3.85 12.05 6.91
N PRO A 38 3.25 13.25 7.01
CA PRO A 38 1.82 13.37 7.21
C PRO A 38 1.09 12.70 6.04
N ILE A 39 0.29 11.68 6.35
CA ILE A 39 -0.55 10.99 5.36
C ILE A 39 -1.74 11.91 5.10
N SER A 40 -1.86 12.42 3.88
CA SER A 40 -3.05 13.16 3.47
C SER A 40 -4.24 12.21 3.35
N ILE A 41 -5.28 12.45 4.15
CA ILE A 41 -6.56 11.74 4.07
C ILE A 41 -7.44 12.52 3.11
N ILE A 42 -7.88 11.87 2.02
CA ILE A 42 -8.61 12.53 0.94
C ILE A 42 -10.07 12.77 1.37
N SER A 43 -10.67 11.78 2.02
CA SER A 43 -12.08 11.80 2.40
C SER A 43 -12.47 12.96 3.31
N ASP A 44 -11.57 13.46 4.15
CA ASP A 44 -11.85 14.51 5.13
C ASP A 44 -12.23 15.85 4.49
N SER A 45 -11.78 16.07 3.25
CA SER A 45 -12.04 17.29 2.49
C SER A 45 -13.28 17.20 1.59
N LEU A 46 -13.95 16.04 1.55
CA LEU A 46 -15.01 15.73 0.59
C LEU A 46 -16.32 15.38 1.29
N THR A 47 -17.43 15.84 0.72
CA THR A 47 -18.77 15.39 1.10
C THR A 47 -19.11 14.11 0.34
N VAL A 48 -18.87 12.95 0.95
CA VAL A 48 -19.14 11.64 0.35
C VAL A 48 -20.60 11.24 0.58
N ILE A 49 -21.37 11.08 -0.51
CA ILE A 49 -22.82 10.82 -0.45
C ILE A 49 -23.12 9.31 -0.54
N GLU A 50 -22.47 8.62 -1.47
CA GLU A 50 -22.78 7.22 -1.76
C GLU A 50 -22.41 6.28 -0.59
N PRO A 51 -23.30 5.38 -0.14
CA PRO A 51 -23.04 4.52 1.03
C PRO A 51 -21.79 3.65 0.90
N PHE A 52 -21.53 3.12 -0.30
CA PHE A 52 -20.31 2.36 -0.58
C PHE A 52 -19.06 3.22 -0.43
N ALA A 53 -19.08 4.43 -1.00
CA ALA A 53 -17.97 5.37 -0.90
C ALA A 53 -17.76 5.85 0.55
N GLN A 54 -18.83 6.07 1.33
CA GLN A 54 -18.74 6.41 2.76
C GLN A 54 -18.07 5.29 3.57
N ALA A 55 -18.39 4.03 3.26
CA ALA A 55 -17.75 2.89 3.90
C ALA A 55 -16.24 2.81 3.57
N LEU A 56 -15.84 3.18 2.36
CA LEU A 56 -14.42 3.27 1.99
C LEU A 56 -13.73 4.47 2.65
N ALA A 57 -14.38 5.64 2.67
CA ALA A 57 -13.89 6.88 3.27
C ALA A 57 -13.60 6.68 4.76
N SER A 58 -14.55 6.13 5.53
CA SER A 58 -14.36 5.83 6.96
C SER A 58 -13.23 4.83 7.26
N ARG A 59 -12.75 4.09 6.25
CA ARG A 59 -11.64 3.14 6.35
C ARG A 59 -10.33 3.68 5.79
N GLU A 60 -10.33 4.84 5.13
CA GLU A 60 -9.17 5.37 4.40
C GLU A 60 -7.96 5.54 5.33
N GLU A 61 -8.13 6.30 6.42
CA GLU A 61 -7.04 6.58 7.37
C GLU A 61 -6.43 5.29 7.92
N ALA A 62 -7.28 4.36 8.37
CA ALA A 62 -6.84 3.11 8.99
C ALA A 62 -6.10 2.21 7.99
N ASN A 63 -6.48 2.21 6.71
CA ASN A 63 -5.79 1.46 5.67
C ASN A 63 -4.48 2.13 5.24
N ARG A 64 -4.44 3.47 5.11
CA ARG A 64 -3.19 4.20 4.80
C ARG A 64 -2.15 4.06 5.91
N THR A 65 -2.59 4.02 7.16
CA THR A 65 -1.73 3.80 8.34
C THR A 65 -1.46 2.33 8.64
N THR A 66 -1.99 1.39 7.83
CA THR A 66 -1.89 -0.07 8.03
C THR A 66 -2.42 -0.59 9.38
N ARG A 67 -3.28 0.19 10.04
CA ARG A 67 -4.01 -0.23 11.27
C ARG A 67 -5.17 -1.17 10.94
N LEU A 68 -5.71 -1.06 9.73
CA LEU A 68 -6.74 -1.93 9.19
C LEU A 68 -6.30 -2.44 7.81
N LEU A 69 -6.62 -3.70 7.52
CA LEU A 69 -6.44 -4.29 6.20
C LEU A 69 -7.82 -4.62 5.65
N THR A 70 -8.18 -3.98 4.54
CA THR A 70 -9.48 -4.16 3.89
C THR A 70 -9.29 -4.79 2.52
N ILE A 71 -9.94 -5.93 2.29
CA ILE A 71 -10.08 -6.55 0.99
C ILE A 71 -11.51 -6.31 0.50
N ILE A 72 -11.65 -5.79 -0.72
CA ILE A 72 -12.94 -5.48 -1.34
C ILE A 72 -13.16 -6.48 -2.47
N PHE A 73 -14.20 -7.30 -2.37
CA PHE A 73 -14.63 -8.11 -3.50
C PHE A 73 -15.56 -7.27 -4.39
N ILE A 74 -15.25 -7.19 -5.68
CA ILE A 74 -16.10 -6.55 -6.68
C ILE A 74 -16.43 -7.56 -7.77
N ARG A 75 -17.71 -7.61 -8.15
CA ARG A 75 -18.23 -8.31 -9.31
C ARG A 75 -19.04 -7.30 -10.13
N ASP A 76 -18.69 -7.16 -11.41
CA ASP A 76 -19.34 -6.24 -12.33
C ASP A 76 -19.43 -6.86 -13.72
N ARG A 77 -19.94 -6.11 -14.71
CA ARG A 77 -19.91 -6.51 -16.12
C ARG A 77 -19.14 -5.48 -16.94
N ASN A 78 -18.34 -5.95 -17.89
CA ASN A 78 -17.70 -5.10 -18.87
C ASN A 78 -18.72 -4.58 -19.90
N ASN A 79 -18.30 -3.68 -20.79
CA ASN A 79 -19.18 -3.06 -21.79
C ASN A 79 -19.79 -4.06 -22.80
N ILE A 80 -19.21 -5.26 -22.93
CA ILE A 80 -19.68 -6.35 -23.80
C ILE A 80 -20.69 -7.23 -23.04
N GLY A 81 -20.80 -7.08 -21.72
CA GLY A 81 -21.67 -7.85 -20.84
C GLY A 81 -21.02 -9.07 -20.20
N HIS A 82 -19.72 -9.31 -20.42
CA HIS A 82 -19.00 -10.37 -19.69
C HIS A 82 -18.77 -9.95 -18.25
N GLU A 83 -18.82 -10.94 -17.37
CA GLU A 83 -18.59 -10.74 -15.96
C GLU A 83 -17.11 -10.50 -15.67
N ILE A 84 -16.82 -9.43 -14.94
CA ILE A 84 -15.51 -9.16 -14.38
C ILE A 84 -15.58 -9.23 -12.86
N SER A 85 -14.58 -9.84 -12.23
CA SER A 85 -14.50 -9.85 -10.76
C SER A 85 -13.06 -9.90 -10.26
N ALA A 86 -12.83 -9.36 -9.06
CA ALA A 86 -11.55 -9.47 -8.37
C ALA A 86 -11.68 -9.14 -6.88
N TYR A 87 -10.62 -9.46 -6.13
CA TYR A 87 -10.39 -8.98 -4.77
C TYR A 87 -9.37 -7.84 -4.80
N ILE A 88 -9.80 -6.66 -4.38
CA ILE A 88 -8.97 -5.44 -4.35
C ILE A 88 -8.39 -5.29 -2.95
N ASP A 89 -7.06 -5.21 -2.85
CA ASP A 89 -6.40 -4.73 -1.64
C ASP A 89 -6.53 -3.20 -1.58
N TYR A 90 -7.37 -2.73 -0.65
CA TYR A 90 -7.69 -1.32 -0.55
C TYR A 90 -6.49 -0.47 -0.15
N ALA A 91 -5.65 -0.95 0.78
CA ALA A 91 -4.47 -0.22 1.24
C ALA A 91 -3.41 -0.12 0.13
N TYR A 92 -3.30 -1.16 -0.71
CA TYR A 92 -2.46 -1.11 -1.90
C TYR A 92 -3.02 -0.14 -2.94
N ARG A 93 -4.33 -0.19 -3.22
CA ARG A 93 -4.94 0.68 -4.25
C ARG A 93 -4.89 2.16 -3.88
N LEU A 94 -5.08 2.50 -2.61
CA LEU A 94 -4.93 3.87 -2.09
C LEU A 94 -3.53 4.49 -2.31
N LYS A 95 -2.51 3.67 -2.56
CA LYS A 95 -1.14 4.13 -2.87
C LYS A 95 -0.89 4.33 -4.36
N LEU A 96 -1.62 3.60 -5.20
CA LEU A 96 -1.42 3.62 -6.66
C LEU A 96 -2.30 4.64 -7.36
N GLU A 97 -3.52 4.85 -6.85
CA GLU A 97 -4.55 5.65 -7.52
C GLU A 97 -5.08 6.75 -6.59
N ASP A 98 -5.56 7.83 -7.20
CA ASP A 98 -6.27 8.90 -6.51
C ASP A 98 -7.74 8.50 -6.31
N PHE A 99 -8.14 8.33 -5.04
CA PHE A 99 -9.49 7.93 -4.68
C PHE A 99 -10.52 9.07 -4.67
N THR A 100 -10.08 10.32 -4.91
CA THR A 100 -10.98 11.49 -4.99
C THR A 100 -12.15 11.23 -5.93
N GLN A 101 -11.88 10.69 -7.13
CA GLN A 101 -12.87 10.45 -8.17
C GLN A 101 -13.92 9.39 -7.78
N PHE A 102 -13.54 8.41 -6.95
CA PHE A 102 -14.46 7.40 -6.43
C PHE A 102 -15.30 7.96 -5.28
N PHE A 103 -14.72 8.81 -4.42
CA PHE A 103 -15.44 9.44 -3.31
C PHE A 103 -16.47 10.47 -3.74
N ILE A 104 -16.20 11.22 -4.81
CA ILE A 104 -17.18 12.15 -5.40
C ILE A 104 -18.21 11.44 -6.30
N GLY A 105 -18.05 10.14 -6.54
CA GLY A 105 -18.97 9.35 -7.37
C GLY A 105 -18.87 9.60 -8.89
N GLN A 106 -17.79 10.24 -9.37
CA GLN A 106 -17.56 10.44 -10.80
C GLN A 106 -17.11 9.15 -11.50
N ASN A 107 -16.33 8.32 -10.78
CA ASN A 107 -15.87 7.03 -11.28
C ASN A 107 -16.39 5.88 -10.40
N LYS A 108 -16.64 4.74 -11.04
CA LYS A 108 -16.95 3.48 -10.36
C LYS A 108 -15.65 2.70 -10.11
N LEU A 109 -15.50 2.15 -8.90
CA LEU A 109 -14.41 1.25 -8.60
C LEU A 109 -14.64 -0.09 -9.33
N VAL A 110 -13.72 -0.47 -10.20
CA VAL A 110 -13.80 -1.68 -11.03
C VAL A 110 -12.57 -2.57 -10.84
N PRO A 111 -12.71 -3.90 -11.02
CA PRO A 111 -11.59 -4.83 -11.05
C PRO A 111 -10.53 -4.45 -12.11
N LEU A 112 -9.27 -4.49 -11.73
CA LEU A 112 -8.11 -4.38 -12.62
C LEU A 112 -7.40 -5.72 -12.75
N THR A 113 -6.67 -5.90 -13.84
CA THR A 113 -5.85 -7.10 -14.10
C THR A 113 -4.73 -7.32 -13.07
N THR A 114 -4.38 -6.28 -12.32
CA THR A 114 -3.38 -6.31 -11.25
C THR A 114 -3.97 -6.68 -9.88
N ASP A 115 -5.29 -6.76 -9.76
CA ASP A 115 -5.95 -7.17 -8.52
C ASP A 115 -5.87 -8.69 -8.30
N LEU A 116 -6.12 -9.10 -7.06
CA LEU A 116 -6.03 -10.49 -6.66
C LEU A 116 -7.17 -11.30 -7.29
N SER A 117 -6.80 -12.40 -7.94
CA SER A 117 -7.74 -13.33 -8.58
C SER A 117 -8.68 -12.66 -9.60
N PHE A 118 -8.14 -11.76 -10.42
CA PHE A 118 -8.90 -11.12 -11.50
C PHE A 118 -9.49 -12.15 -12.49
N TYR A 119 -10.75 -11.95 -12.85
CA TYR A 119 -11.53 -12.73 -13.82
C TYR A 119 -12.22 -11.77 -14.81
N ASN A 120 -12.27 -12.13 -16.10
CA ASN A 120 -12.94 -11.41 -17.21
C ASN A 120 -13.25 -12.36 -18.37
#